data_AF-A0A3E0HPV2-F1
#
_entry.id   AF-A0A3E0HPV2-F1
#
_cell.length_a   1.000
_cell.length_b   1.000
_cell.length_c   1.000
_cell.angle_alpha   90.00
_cell.angle_beta   90.00
_cell.angle_gamma   90.00
#
_symmetry.space_group_name_H-M   'P 1'
#
loop_
_entity.id
_entity.type
_entity.pdbx_description
1 polymer ?
#
loop_
_entity_poly.entity_id
_entity_poly.type
_entity_poly.pdbx_seq_one_letter_code
_entity_poly.pdbx_strand_id
1 'polypeptide(L)'
;MGFGTIAERLNLDLEAHPPPEPPGDGRARGAWAKSSVADVLKNPKYTGCQVYNRRARRSRGGTGVYNPPEMWVWSTEPAHEPLIPKWMFDELTTRRTAKRGSRDGSGQNRHPNTKHVYELRGRVLCRCERRMLGHRHRGHSYYRCWPKDNNCGRLDKFGDHPGTVYIREDALLAAINTAYQECLFGHRRMQVLTGGLQQADVREQTERAERRSRLQKQAADLLRRQDNLLSQAENADPTDPFTRGLRERYNTLIADHQQVLDQITALDQSESESPSAPTADDLSVVELLPHLAMNLDRLPPDLRARLYELTKLRLHVAHEADNAMIELTLPGDGIGALVAVAEQAPLEAPPRQEDAGPANLQVNVGVNAAGAPGTNQTPSARTRTRCELLVSATLEITRRRRRPDGGAR
;
A
#
# COMPACT_ATOMS: atom_id res chain seq x y z
N MET A 1 -1.03 -14.65 -10.97
CA MET A 1 -1.78 -15.42 -11.97
C MET A 1 -3.19 -14.91 -11.97
N GLY A 2 -3.66 -14.49 -13.13
CA GLY A 2 -5.00 -14.00 -13.37
C GLY A 2 -5.78 -15.02 -14.17
N PHE A 3 -7.07 -14.77 -14.27
CA PHE A 3 -8.03 -15.77 -14.72
C PHE A 3 -7.81 -16.27 -16.15
N GLY A 4 -7.22 -15.44 -17.02
CA GLY A 4 -6.91 -15.84 -18.40
C GLY A 4 -5.82 -16.90 -18.45
N THR A 5 -4.71 -16.66 -17.74
CA THR A 5 -3.59 -17.62 -17.65
C THR A 5 -4.01 -18.92 -16.99
N ILE A 6 -4.88 -18.85 -15.96
CA ILE A 6 -5.43 -20.06 -15.33
C ILE A 6 -6.29 -20.84 -16.34
N ALA A 7 -7.16 -20.16 -17.09
CA ALA A 7 -7.96 -20.82 -18.13
C ALA A 7 -7.10 -21.45 -19.23
N GLU A 8 -6.07 -20.75 -19.72
CA GLU A 8 -5.12 -21.30 -20.71
C GLU A 8 -4.44 -22.57 -20.20
N ARG A 9 -4.02 -22.61 -18.92
CA ARG A 9 -3.40 -23.80 -18.31
C ARG A 9 -4.39 -24.96 -18.12
N LEU A 10 -5.60 -24.68 -17.65
CA LEU A 10 -6.64 -25.72 -17.48
C LEU A 10 -7.05 -26.32 -18.83
N ASN A 11 -7.02 -25.53 -19.91
CA ASN A 11 -7.29 -26.01 -21.26
C ASN A 11 -6.17 -26.86 -21.89
N LEU A 12 -5.02 -27.03 -21.22
CA LEU A 12 -3.97 -27.93 -21.72
C LEU A 12 -4.34 -29.42 -21.57
N ASP A 13 -5.18 -29.73 -20.58
CA ASP A 13 -5.67 -31.09 -20.31
C ASP A 13 -7.13 -31.02 -19.83
N LEU A 14 -8.05 -31.14 -20.77
CA LEU A 14 -9.50 -31.11 -20.48
C LEU A 14 -10.02 -32.42 -19.89
N GLU A 15 -9.27 -33.53 -19.99
CA GLU A 15 -9.65 -34.80 -19.39
C GLU A 15 -9.43 -34.74 -17.87
N ALA A 16 -8.27 -34.24 -17.43
CA ALA A 16 -7.99 -34.02 -16.02
C ALA A 16 -8.76 -32.82 -15.46
N HIS A 17 -9.07 -31.81 -16.29
CA HIS A 17 -9.70 -30.56 -15.87
C HIS A 17 -10.96 -30.23 -16.70
N PRO A 18 -12.07 -30.97 -16.51
CA PRO A 18 -13.28 -30.74 -17.28
C PRO A 18 -13.84 -29.33 -17.01
N PRO A 19 -14.26 -28.61 -18.07
CA PRO A 19 -14.81 -27.26 -17.94
C PRO A 19 -16.23 -27.31 -17.33
N PRO A 20 -16.67 -26.24 -16.65
CA PRO A 20 -17.98 -26.23 -16.02
C PRO A 20 -19.11 -26.21 -17.06
N GLU A 21 -20.11 -27.05 -16.84
CA GLU A 21 -21.33 -27.11 -17.66
C GLU A 21 -22.40 -26.13 -17.10
N PRO A 22 -22.78 -25.10 -17.87
CA PRO A 22 -23.81 -24.17 -17.43
C PRO A 22 -25.20 -24.84 -17.45
N PRO A 23 -26.14 -24.42 -16.58
CA PRO A 23 -27.51 -24.91 -16.63
C PRO A 23 -28.20 -24.54 -17.96
N GLY A 24 -28.73 -25.55 -18.64
CA GLY A 24 -29.45 -25.47 -19.91
C GLY A 24 -28.60 -25.81 -21.14
N ASP A 25 -29.21 -26.49 -22.10
CA ASP A 25 -28.54 -26.99 -23.30
C ASP A 25 -28.01 -25.85 -24.20
N GLY A 26 -26.80 -26.02 -24.73
CA GLY A 26 -26.24 -25.16 -25.79
C GLY A 26 -25.43 -23.93 -25.35
N ARG A 27 -25.20 -23.72 -24.05
CA ARG A 27 -24.28 -22.65 -23.56
C ARG A 27 -22.88 -23.14 -23.21
N ALA A 28 -22.68 -24.46 -23.16
CA ALA A 28 -21.39 -25.06 -22.85
C ALA A 28 -20.41 -24.80 -24.00
N ARG A 29 -19.24 -24.23 -23.68
CA ARG A 29 -18.18 -23.97 -24.68
C ARG A 29 -17.22 -25.14 -24.88
N GLY A 30 -17.30 -26.17 -24.04
CA GLY A 30 -16.33 -27.28 -24.05
C GLY A 30 -14.91 -26.87 -23.66
N ALA A 31 -14.71 -25.67 -23.11
CA ALA A 31 -13.41 -25.17 -22.68
C ALA A 31 -13.53 -24.18 -21.52
N TRP A 32 -12.46 -24.04 -20.73
CA TRP A 32 -12.35 -23.03 -19.70
C TRP A 32 -12.26 -21.63 -20.31
N ALA A 33 -13.23 -20.77 -19.96
CA ALA A 33 -13.16 -19.36 -20.24
C ALA A 33 -12.67 -18.58 -19.02
N LYS A 34 -12.07 -17.40 -19.27
CA LYS A 34 -11.68 -16.45 -18.22
C LYS A 34 -12.83 -16.13 -17.26
N SER A 35 -14.06 -15.99 -17.77
CA SER A 35 -15.26 -15.75 -16.97
C SER A 35 -15.59 -16.94 -16.08
N SER A 36 -15.50 -18.17 -16.60
CA SER A 36 -15.77 -19.39 -15.85
C SER A 36 -14.80 -19.55 -14.66
N VAL A 37 -13.51 -19.33 -14.88
CA VAL A 37 -12.51 -19.30 -13.80
C VAL A 37 -12.83 -18.20 -12.78
N ALA A 38 -13.23 -17.02 -13.25
CA ALA A 38 -13.59 -15.92 -12.38
C ALA A 38 -14.81 -16.26 -11.52
N ASP A 39 -15.84 -16.91 -12.07
CA ASP A 39 -17.05 -17.28 -11.37
C ASP A 39 -16.78 -18.34 -10.28
N VAL A 40 -15.92 -19.33 -10.58
CA VAL A 40 -15.45 -20.32 -9.60
C VAL A 40 -14.70 -19.61 -8.47
N LEU A 41 -13.62 -18.89 -8.78
CA LEU A 41 -12.77 -18.30 -7.75
C LEU A 41 -13.45 -17.16 -6.96
N LYS A 42 -14.48 -16.52 -7.51
CA LYS A 42 -15.24 -15.46 -6.82
C LYS A 42 -16.39 -16.00 -5.98
N ASN A 43 -16.65 -17.30 -5.98
CA ASN A 43 -17.79 -17.84 -5.27
C ASN A 43 -17.49 -18.03 -3.77
N PRO A 44 -18.01 -17.17 -2.87
CA PRO A 44 -17.77 -17.32 -1.44
C PRO A 44 -18.37 -18.60 -0.85
N LYS A 45 -19.32 -19.24 -1.55
CA LYS A 45 -19.97 -20.46 -1.07
C LYS A 45 -18.98 -21.60 -0.82
N TYR A 46 -17.85 -21.62 -1.52
CA TYR A 46 -16.82 -22.64 -1.31
C TYR A 46 -16.17 -22.61 0.09
N THR A 47 -16.46 -21.59 0.89
CA THR A 47 -16.08 -21.52 2.31
C THR A 47 -16.99 -22.32 3.25
N GLY A 48 -18.03 -23.00 2.73
CA GLY A 48 -19.01 -23.73 3.54
C GLY A 48 -20.19 -22.89 4.00
N CYS A 49 -20.10 -21.56 3.93
CA CYS A 49 -21.18 -20.64 4.29
C CYS A 49 -22.07 -20.30 3.09
N GLN A 50 -23.38 -20.16 3.33
CA GLN A 50 -24.27 -19.58 2.34
C GLN A 50 -24.18 -18.06 2.36
N VAL A 51 -24.11 -17.43 1.18
CA VAL A 51 -23.98 -15.97 1.06
C VAL A 51 -25.11 -15.38 0.23
N TYR A 52 -25.85 -14.46 0.85
CA TYR A 52 -26.99 -13.75 0.30
C TYR A 52 -26.65 -12.28 0.00
N ASN A 53 -27.57 -11.57 -0.63
CA ASN A 53 -27.46 -10.15 -0.98
C ASN A 53 -26.21 -9.77 -1.82
N ARG A 54 -25.71 -10.70 -2.65
CA ARG A 54 -24.51 -10.48 -3.49
C ARG A 54 -24.74 -9.53 -4.67
N ARG A 55 -26.00 -9.33 -5.08
CA ARG A 55 -26.39 -8.43 -6.17
C ARG A 55 -27.58 -7.59 -5.73
N ALA A 56 -27.56 -6.31 -6.06
CA ALA A 56 -28.67 -5.41 -5.85
C ALA A 56 -29.92 -5.90 -6.58
N ARG A 57 -31.09 -5.69 -5.98
CA ARG A 57 -32.38 -5.92 -6.64
C ARG A 57 -32.44 -5.03 -7.88
N ARG A 58 -32.83 -5.60 -9.02
CA ARG A 58 -32.93 -4.84 -10.28
C ARG A 58 -33.92 -3.70 -10.11
N SER A 59 -33.53 -2.47 -10.44
CA SER A 59 -34.49 -1.44 -10.83
C SER A 59 -35.02 -1.75 -12.24
N ARG A 60 -36.19 -1.23 -12.60
CA ARG A 60 -36.85 -1.52 -13.88
C ARG A 60 -35.92 -1.12 -15.05
N GLY A 61 -35.44 -2.12 -15.80
CA GLY A 61 -34.54 -1.94 -16.96
C GLY A 61 -33.03 -2.04 -16.68
N GLY A 62 -32.59 -2.20 -15.42
CA GLY A 62 -31.17 -2.27 -15.07
C GLY A 62 -30.61 -3.69 -14.92
N THR A 63 -29.32 -3.88 -15.23
CA THR A 63 -28.56 -5.07 -14.80
C THR A 63 -28.26 -4.94 -13.31
N GLY A 64 -28.60 -5.95 -12.50
CA GLY A 64 -28.32 -5.94 -11.06
C GLY A 64 -26.81 -5.81 -10.80
N VAL A 65 -26.41 -4.70 -10.18
CA VAL A 65 -25.02 -4.42 -9.83
C VAL A 65 -24.58 -5.33 -8.67
N TYR A 66 -23.33 -5.76 -8.66
CA TYR A 66 -22.78 -6.48 -7.51
C TYR A 66 -22.74 -5.57 -6.29
N ASN A 67 -23.31 -6.05 -5.19
CA ASN A 67 -23.21 -5.35 -3.91
C ASN A 67 -21.78 -5.47 -3.38
N PRO A 68 -21.27 -4.45 -2.68
CA PRO A 68 -19.96 -4.51 -2.08
C PRO A 68 -19.99 -5.55 -0.93
N PRO A 69 -18.85 -6.21 -0.61
CA PRO A 69 -18.82 -7.36 0.31
C PRO A 69 -19.37 -7.07 1.70
N GLU A 70 -19.31 -5.82 2.16
CA GLU A 70 -19.81 -5.36 3.46
C GLU A 70 -21.35 -5.48 3.56
N MET A 71 -22.03 -5.53 2.41
CA MET A 71 -23.48 -5.70 2.32
C MET A 71 -23.88 -7.18 2.18
N TRP A 72 -22.93 -8.11 2.12
CA TRP A 72 -23.21 -9.53 1.96
C TRP A 72 -23.62 -10.13 3.31
N VAL A 73 -24.69 -10.91 3.28
CA VAL A 73 -25.18 -11.60 4.48
C VAL A 73 -24.70 -13.05 4.41
N TRP A 74 -23.87 -13.43 5.36
CA TRP A 74 -23.33 -14.78 5.50
C TRP A 74 -24.22 -15.60 6.45
N SER A 75 -24.37 -16.89 6.23
CA SER A 75 -25.04 -17.79 7.18
C SER A 75 -24.26 -17.86 8.49
N THR A 76 -24.98 -17.94 9.61
CA THR A 76 -24.40 -18.09 10.95
C THR A 76 -23.76 -19.46 11.15
N GLU A 77 -24.37 -20.50 10.58
CA GLU A 77 -23.86 -21.87 10.59
C GLU A 77 -23.31 -22.27 9.20
N PRO A 78 -22.30 -23.16 9.14
CA PRO A 78 -21.88 -23.78 7.88
C PRO A 78 -23.04 -24.55 7.25
N ALA A 79 -23.36 -24.23 6.00
CA ALA A 79 -24.46 -24.85 5.27
C ALA A 79 -24.04 -26.16 4.56
N HIS A 80 -22.75 -26.33 4.29
CA HIS A 80 -22.18 -27.54 3.69
C HIS A 80 -20.68 -27.63 3.99
N GLU A 81 -20.07 -28.76 3.65
CA GLU A 81 -18.63 -28.97 3.80
C GLU A 81 -17.83 -27.90 3.02
N PRO A 82 -16.85 -27.23 3.66
CA PRO A 82 -16.04 -26.22 2.99
C PRO A 82 -15.02 -26.85 2.04
N LEU A 83 -14.99 -26.41 0.78
CA LEU A 83 -13.94 -26.81 -0.17
C LEU A 83 -12.62 -26.05 0.10
N ILE A 84 -12.73 -24.81 0.61
CA ILE A 84 -11.60 -24.00 1.03
C ILE A 84 -11.91 -23.33 2.37
N PRO A 85 -10.92 -23.14 3.26
CA PRO A 85 -11.14 -22.39 4.48
C PRO A 85 -11.34 -20.90 4.20
N LYS A 86 -12.09 -20.21 5.06
CA LYS A 86 -12.44 -18.79 4.92
C LYS A 86 -11.22 -17.87 4.75
N TRP A 87 -10.17 -18.08 5.52
CA TRP A 87 -8.93 -17.30 5.42
C TRP A 87 -8.31 -17.36 4.01
N MET A 88 -8.39 -18.51 3.34
CA MET A 88 -7.84 -18.69 1.99
C MET A 88 -8.69 -17.93 0.96
N PHE A 89 -10.02 -17.93 1.12
CA PHE A 89 -10.92 -17.16 0.26
C PHE A 89 -10.67 -15.64 0.39
N ASP A 90 -10.47 -15.17 1.61
CA ASP A 90 -10.19 -13.76 1.89
C ASP A 90 -8.83 -13.37 1.29
N GLU A 91 -7.82 -14.22 1.45
CA GLU A 91 -6.51 -14.03 0.82
C GLU A 91 -6.61 -13.97 -0.73
N LEU A 92 -7.36 -14.89 -1.36
CA LEU A 92 -7.61 -14.88 -2.80
C LEU A 92 -8.29 -13.59 -3.25
N THR A 93 -9.24 -13.09 -2.46
CA THR A 93 -9.97 -11.85 -2.73
C THR A 93 -9.04 -10.65 -2.65
N THR A 94 -8.22 -10.57 -1.60
CA THR A 94 -7.21 -9.53 -1.39
C THR A 94 -6.14 -9.52 -2.49
N ARG A 95 -5.59 -10.68 -2.85
CA ARG A 95 -4.62 -10.80 -3.95
C ARG A 95 -5.23 -10.36 -5.30
N ARG A 96 -6.52 -10.64 -5.51
CA ARG A 96 -7.26 -10.27 -6.73
C ARG A 96 -7.53 -8.78 -6.80
N THR A 97 -8.02 -8.15 -5.72
CA THR A 97 -8.22 -6.69 -5.67
C THR A 97 -6.89 -5.99 -5.89
N ALA A 98 -5.81 -6.49 -5.26
CA ALA A 98 -4.44 -6.04 -5.50
C ALA A 98 -3.93 -6.30 -6.94
N LYS A 99 -4.58 -7.09 -7.78
CA LYS A 99 -4.23 -7.24 -9.21
C LYS A 99 -5.28 -6.66 -10.17
N ARG A 100 -6.36 -6.07 -9.64
CA ARG A 100 -7.46 -5.52 -10.46
C ARG A 100 -6.95 -4.47 -11.45
N GLY A 101 -7.30 -4.63 -12.72
CA GLY A 101 -6.88 -3.73 -13.81
C GLY A 101 -5.44 -3.95 -14.31
N SER A 102 -4.68 -4.88 -13.73
CA SER A 102 -3.38 -5.31 -14.25
C SER A 102 -3.49 -6.68 -14.93
N ARG A 103 -2.73 -6.91 -16.00
CA ARG A 103 -2.60 -8.23 -16.67
C ARG A 103 -1.37 -8.96 -16.11
N ASP A 104 -1.38 -10.28 -16.12
CA ASP A 104 -0.20 -11.08 -15.73
C ASP A 104 0.94 -11.02 -16.76
N GLY A 105 2.15 -11.26 -16.27
CA GLY A 105 3.36 -11.32 -17.07
C GLY A 105 3.96 -9.95 -17.42
N SER A 106 5.29 -9.92 -17.48
CA SER A 106 6.14 -8.79 -17.89
C SER A 106 6.06 -8.49 -19.39
N GLY A 107 5.76 -9.50 -20.22
CA GLY A 107 5.85 -9.38 -21.67
C GLY A 107 4.91 -8.36 -22.33
N GLN A 108 5.12 -8.10 -23.61
CA GLN A 108 4.30 -7.18 -24.39
C GLN A 108 2.82 -7.60 -24.43
N ASN A 109 1.93 -6.60 -24.46
CA ASN A 109 0.51 -6.87 -24.70
C ASN A 109 0.33 -7.35 -26.15
N ARG A 110 -0.45 -8.43 -26.35
CA ARG A 110 -0.74 -9.04 -27.67
C ARG A 110 -1.46 -8.09 -28.63
N HIS A 111 -1.96 -6.95 -28.16
CA HIS A 111 -2.62 -5.96 -29.01
C HIS A 111 -1.63 -5.32 -30.01
N PRO A 112 -1.92 -5.30 -31.32
CA PRO A 112 -0.98 -4.84 -32.37
C PRO A 112 -0.41 -3.44 -32.16
N ASN A 113 -1.19 -2.52 -31.59
CA ASN A 113 -0.73 -1.16 -31.31
C ASN A 113 0.16 -1.01 -30.05
N THR A 114 0.47 -2.10 -29.35
CA THR A 114 1.32 -2.05 -28.17
C THR A 114 2.77 -1.88 -28.59
N LYS A 115 3.29 -0.66 -28.53
CA LYS A 115 4.68 -0.34 -28.93
C LYS A 115 5.66 -0.21 -27.76
N HIS A 116 5.20 -0.37 -26.52
CA HIS A 116 6.02 -0.18 -25.32
C HIS A 116 5.54 -1.09 -24.19
N VAL A 117 6.48 -1.63 -23.43
CA VAL A 117 6.23 -2.40 -22.21
C VAL A 117 6.59 -1.52 -21.02
N TYR A 118 5.62 -1.21 -20.18
CA TYR A 118 5.84 -0.44 -18.96
C TYR A 118 6.27 -1.39 -17.84
N GLU A 119 7.53 -1.31 -17.42
CA GLU A 119 8.13 -2.28 -16.49
C GLU A 119 7.54 -2.20 -15.08
N LEU A 120 7.20 -0.99 -14.65
CA LEU A 120 6.63 -0.70 -13.35
C LEU A 120 5.10 -0.76 -13.38
N ARG A 121 4.51 -1.41 -14.39
CA ARG A 121 3.05 -1.50 -14.52
C ARG A 121 2.43 -2.12 -13.28
N GLY A 122 1.47 -1.39 -12.71
CA GLY A 122 0.71 -1.82 -11.54
C GLY A 122 1.45 -1.69 -10.21
N ARG A 123 2.69 -1.14 -10.22
CA ARG A 123 3.51 -0.90 -9.02
C ARG A 123 3.56 0.58 -8.63
N VAL A 124 3.38 1.48 -9.60
CA VAL A 124 3.34 2.93 -9.36
C VAL A 124 1.95 3.37 -8.91
N LEU A 125 1.88 3.89 -7.69
CA LEU A 125 0.71 4.44 -7.02
C LEU A 125 0.90 5.94 -6.83
N CYS A 126 -0.15 6.73 -7.06
CA CYS A 126 -0.18 8.13 -6.66
C CYS A 126 -0.58 8.22 -5.18
N ARG A 127 -0.33 9.37 -4.52
CA ARG A 127 -0.87 9.69 -3.19
C ARG A 127 -2.39 9.46 -3.04
N CYS A 128 -3.17 9.59 -4.12
CA CYS A 128 -4.60 9.24 -4.10
C CYS A 128 -4.88 7.72 -4.17
N GLU A 129 -3.87 6.89 -3.92
CA GLU A 129 -3.88 5.41 -3.94
C GLU A 129 -4.21 4.78 -5.30
N ARG A 130 -4.37 5.60 -6.34
CA ARG A 130 -4.64 5.13 -7.69
C ARG A 130 -3.36 4.67 -8.36
N ARG A 131 -3.45 3.56 -9.08
CA ARG A 131 -2.40 3.12 -10.01
C ARG A 131 -2.24 4.12 -11.14
N MET A 132 -1.00 4.50 -11.38
CA MET A 132 -0.65 5.36 -12.50
C MET A 132 -0.64 4.55 -13.80
N LEU A 133 -1.13 5.17 -14.87
CA LEU A 133 -1.22 4.59 -16.21
C LEU A 133 0.06 4.91 -16.98
N GLY A 134 0.56 3.95 -17.76
CA GLY A 134 1.65 4.21 -18.68
C GLY A 134 1.22 5.16 -19.79
N HIS A 135 2.00 6.20 -20.03
CA HIS A 135 1.75 7.23 -21.04
C HIS A 135 3.05 7.58 -21.75
N ARG A 136 3.08 7.48 -23.08
CA ARG A 136 4.26 7.82 -23.88
C ARG A 136 4.01 9.11 -24.63
N HIS A 137 4.97 10.04 -24.56
CA HIS A 137 4.85 11.35 -25.19
C HIS A 137 6.24 11.86 -25.61
N ARG A 138 6.35 12.31 -26.88
CA ARG A 138 7.59 12.86 -27.47
C ARG A 138 8.84 12.00 -27.19
N GLY A 139 8.72 10.69 -27.39
CA GLY A 139 9.83 9.74 -27.19
C GLY A 139 10.06 9.29 -25.75
N HIS A 140 9.49 9.97 -24.74
CA HIS A 140 9.65 9.60 -23.33
C HIS A 140 8.46 8.82 -22.79
N SER A 141 8.73 7.91 -21.87
CA SER A 141 7.73 7.12 -21.13
C SER A 141 7.47 7.74 -19.76
N TYR A 142 6.19 7.84 -19.41
CA TYR A 142 5.71 8.43 -18.17
C TYR A 142 4.70 7.50 -17.50
N TYR A 143 4.58 7.64 -16.19
CA TYR A 143 3.42 7.18 -15.43
C TYR A 143 2.54 8.39 -15.14
N ARG A 144 1.24 8.27 -15.42
CA ARG A 144 0.26 9.34 -15.28
C ARG A 144 -0.86 8.95 -14.31
N CYS A 145 -1.14 9.81 -13.32
CA CYS A 145 -2.40 9.79 -12.58
C CYS A 145 -3.32 10.86 -13.14
N TRP A 146 -4.45 10.46 -13.71
CA TRP A 146 -5.46 11.38 -14.22
C TRP A 146 -6.84 11.00 -13.68
N PRO A 147 -7.29 11.62 -12.56
CA PRO A 147 -8.52 11.18 -11.94
C PRO A 147 -9.79 11.42 -12.75
N LYS A 148 -9.83 12.51 -13.54
CA LYS A 148 -11.02 12.96 -14.29
C LYS A 148 -11.52 11.93 -15.33
N ASP A 149 -10.62 11.24 -16.01
CA ASP A 149 -10.95 10.31 -17.11
C ASP A 149 -11.73 9.07 -16.65
N ASN A 150 -11.47 8.61 -15.42
CA ASN A 150 -12.04 7.37 -14.89
C ASN A 150 -13.15 7.60 -13.85
N ASN A 151 -13.52 8.86 -13.59
CA ASN A 151 -14.50 9.28 -12.58
C ASN A 151 -15.50 10.30 -13.14
N CYS A 152 -15.98 10.11 -14.38
CA CYS A 152 -17.07 10.93 -14.90
C CYS A 152 -18.22 10.95 -13.86
N GLY A 153 -18.52 12.15 -13.32
CA GLY A 153 -19.57 12.37 -12.31
C GLY A 153 -19.19 12.27 -10.83
N ARG A 154 -17.91 12.05 -10.45
CA ARG A 154 -17.44 12.05 -9.04
C ARG A 154 -16.14 12.83 -8.84
N LEU A 155 -16.24 14.15 -9.03
CA LEU A 155 -15.12 15.10 -8.90
C LEU A 155 -14.80 15.46 -7.44
N ASP A 156 -15.79 15.36 -6.56
CA ASP A 156 -15.73 15.55 -5.10
C ASP A 156 -14.75 14.59 -4.40
N LYS A 157 -14.64 13.35 -4.91
CA LYS A 157 -13.83 12.29 -4.29
C LYS A 157 -12.30 12.56 -4.29
N PHE A 158 -11.82 13.51 -5.08
CA PHE A 158 -10.38 13.78 -5.23
C PHE A 158 -10.08 15.29 -5.26
N GLY A 159 -10.71 16.07 -4.38
CA GLY A 159 -10.56 17.53 -4.30
C GLY A 159 -9.10 18.00 -4.14
N ASP A 160 -8.31 17.29 -3.34
CA ASP A 160 -6.91 17.63 -3.06
C ASP A 160 -5.93 17.14 -4.15
N HIS A 161 -6.40 16.43 -5.18
CA HIS A 161 -5.53 15.90 -6.23
C HIS A 161 -5.44 16.87 -7.42
N PRO A 162 -4.23 17.24 -7.88
CA PRO A 162 -4.07 18.13 -9.03
C PRO A 162 -4.67 17.48 -10.29
N GLY A 163 -5.08 18.30 -11.26
CA GLY A 163 -5.82 17.82 -12.44
C GLY A 163 -5.16 16.63 -13.16
N THR A 164 -3.83 16.57 -13.22
CA THR A 164 -3.07 15.41 -13.70
C THR A 164 -1.67 15.41 -13.10
N VAL A 165 -1.17 14.24 -12.68
CA VAL A 165 0.21 14.04 -12.22
C VAL A 165 0.96 13.20 -13.26
N TYR A 166 2.17 13.62 -13.62
CA TYR A 166 3.08 12.88 -14.47
C TYR A 166 4.41 12.65 -13.74
N ILE A 167 4.97 11.46 -13.91
CA ILE A 167 6.32 11.14 -13.48
C ILE A 167 7.02 10.38 -14.61
N ARG A 168 8.30 10.69 -14.86
CA ARG A 168 9.05 10.00 -15.92
C ARG A 168 9.45 8.60 -15.45
N GLU A 169 9.43 7.64 -16.36
CA GLU A 169 9.82 6.26 -16.08
C GLU A 169 11.32 6.12 -15.79
N ASP A 170 12.17 6.83 -16.53
CA ASP A 170 13.63 6.79 -16.33
C ASP A 170 14.07 7.28 -14.94
N ALA A 171 13.46 8.36 -14.44
CA ALA A 171 13.72 8.86 -13.10
C ALA A 171 13.33 7.83 -12.01
N LEU A 172 12.23 7.10 -12.21
CA LEU A 172 11.81 6.03 -11.31
C LEU A 172 12.76 4.83 -11.38
N LEU A 173 13.17 4.41 -12.58
CA LEU A 173 14.09 3.29 -12.75
C LEU A 173 15.47 3.59 -12.15
N ALA A 174 16.00 4.80 -12.34
CA ALA A 174 17.24 5.24 -11.72
C ALA A 174 17.15 5.21 -10.18
N ALA A 175 16.06 5.75 -9.62
CA ALA A 175 15.81 5.73 -8.17
C ALA A 175 15.67 4.30 -7.62
N ILE A 176 15.00 3.40 -8.35
CA ILE A 176 14.92 1.98 -8.01
C ILE A 176 16.32 1.36 -8.02
N ASN A 177 17.12 1.61 -9.06
CA ASN A 177 18.48 1.07 -9.15
C ASN A 177 19.33 1.49 -7.94
N THR A 178 19.31 2.77 -7.58
CA THR A 178 19.99 3.28 -6.37
C THR A 178 19.49 2.57 -5.10
N ALA A 179 18.17 2.44 -4.92
CA ALA A 179 17.63 1.78 -3.72
C ALA A 179 18.07 0.32 -3.61
N TYR A 180 18.07 -0.44 -4.71
CA TYR A 180 18.54 -1.82 -4.70
C TYR A 180 20.04 -1.94 -4.41
N GLN A 181 20.84 -1.05 -4.99
CA GLN A 181 22.29 -1.00 -4.78
C GLN A 181 22.63 -0.61 -3.34
N GLU A 182 21.99 0.40 -2.77
CA GLU A 182 22.35 0.90 -1.43
C GLU A 182 21.73 0.07 -0.31
N CYS A 183 20.48 -0.40 -0.48
CA CYS A 183 19.73 -1.03 0.60
C CYS A 183 19.76 -2.57 0.58
N LEU A 184 19.93 -3.22 -0.57
CA LEU A 184 19.83 -4.69 -0.67
C LEU A 184 21.14 -5.38 -1.04
N PHE A 185 21.85 -4.90 -2.05
CA PHE A 185 22.98 -5.63 -2.63
C PHE A 185 24.35 -4.98 -2.37
N GLY A 186 24.37 -3.74 -1.89
CA GLY A 186 25.61 -2.99 -1.66
C GLY A 186 26.44 -3.51 -0.50
N HIS A 187 27.72 -3.17 -0.50
CA HIS A 187 28.66 -3.51 0.56
C HIS A 187 28.37 -2.76 1.87
N ARG A 188 27.83 -1.53 1.79
CA ARG A 188 27.47 -0.71 2.96
C ARG A 188 26.00 -0.87 3.41
N ARG A 189 25.26 -1.84 2.86
CA ARG A 189 23.82 -1.99 3.13
C ARG A 189 23.48 -2.07 4.62
N MET A 190 24.27 -2.79 5.42
CA MET A 190 24.02 -2.88 6.87
C MET A 190 24.24 -1.54 7.58
N GLN A 191 25.21 -0.74 7.15
CA GLN A 191 25.42 0.61 7.70
C GLN A 191 24.26 1.54 7.33
N VAL A 192 23.78 1.47 6.08
CA VAL A 192 22.64 2.26 5.59
C VAL A 192 21.36 1.88 6.34
N LEU A 193 21.06 0.59 6.46
CA LEU A 193 19.84 0.10 7.11
C LEU A 193 19.85 0.38 8.62
N THR A 194 20.96 0.09 9.31
CA THR A 194 21.09 0.39 10.75
C THR A 194 21.05 1.89 11.03
N GLY A 195 21.71 2.70 10.19
CA GLY A 195 21.62 4.16 10.29
C GLY A 195 20.20 4.67 10.06
N GLY A 196 19.48 4.10 9.09
CA GLY A 196 18.07 4.39 8.83
C GLY A 196 17.16 4.04 10.00
N LEU A 197 17.37 2.88 10.64
CA LEU A 197 16.66 2.48 11.86
C LEU A 197 16.85 3.49 13.00
N GLN A 198 18.10 3.86 13.27
CA GLN A 198 18.42 4.82 14.33
C GLN A 198 17.82 6.20 14.04
N GLN A 199 17.89 6.67 12.79
CA GLN A 199 17.30 7.94 12.39
C GLN A 199 15.78 7.93 12.48
N ALA A 200 15.13 6.83 12.09
CA ALA A 200 13.68 6.68 12.19
C ALA A 200 13.22 6.71 13.66
N ASP A 201 13.91 6.00 14.54
CA ASP A 201 13.62 5.97 15.98
C ASP A 201 13.79 7.38 16.61
N VAL A 202 14.90 8.07 16.32
CA VAL A 202 15.12 9.45 16.80
C VAL A 202 14.04 10.41 16.28
N ARG A 203 13.66 10.32 15.01
CA ARG A 203 12.59 11.17 14.43
C ARG A 203 11.25 10.90 15.10
N GLU A 204 10.89 9.64 15.26
CA GLU A 204 9.63 9.22 15.87
C GLU A 204 9.56 9.67 17.34
N GLN A 205 10.64 9.49 18.11
CA GLN A 205 10.74 10.00 19.48
C GLN A 205 10.61 11.53 19.53
N THR A 206 11.24 12.25 18.59
CA THR A 206 11.17 13.72 18.52
C THR A 206 9.75 14.20 18.21
N GLU A 207 9.11 13.64 17.17
CA GLU A 207 7.73 13.99 16.79
C GLU A 207 6.74 13.70 17.92
N ARG A 208 6.91 12.56 18.61
CA ARG A 208 6.11 12.21 19.78
C ARG A 208 6.31 13.20 20.94
N ALA A 209 7.56 13.54 21.26
CA ALA A 209 7.88 14.51 22.30
C ALA A 209 7.28 15.90 21.99
N GLU A 210 7.36 16.33 20.73
CA GLU A 210 6.71 17.56 20.29
C GLU A 210 5.19 17.48 20.40
N ARG A 211 4.57 16.38 19.96
CA ARG A 211 3.13 16.18 20.06
C ARG A 211 2.66 16.22 21.51
N ARG A 212 3.37 15.53 22.40
CA ARG A 212 3.14 15.54 23.84
C ARG A 212 3.26 16.95 24.42
N SER A 213 4.31 17.68 24.06
CA SER A 213 4.50 19.07 24.50
C SER A 213 3.36 20.00 24.04
N ARG A 214 2.88 19.84 22.80
CA ARG A 214 1.74 20.63 22.28
C ARG A 214 0.45 20.34 23.06
N LEU A 215 0.16 19.06 23.33
CA LEU A 215 -1.01 18.67 24.11
C LEU A 215 -0.93 19.16 25.56
N GLN A 216 0.24 19.08 26.20
CA GLN A 216 0.46 19.60 27.55
C GLN A 216 0.26 21.12 27.64
N LYS A 217 0.75 21.88 26.65
CA LYS A 217 0.51 23.33 26.57
C LYS A 217 -0.98 23.63 26.40
N GLN A 218 -1.69 22.85 25.58
CA GLN A 218 -3.13 23.00 25.40
C GLN A 218 -3.91 22.70 26.69
N ALA A 219 -3.54 21.64 27.42
CA ALA A 219 -4.15 21.31 28.70
C ALA A 219 -3.94 22.43 29.73
N ALA A 220 -2.72 22.94 29.85
CA ALA A 220 -2.40 24.04 30.76
C ALA A 220 -3.15 25.34 30.42
N ASP A 221 -3.33 25.66 29.13
CA ASP A 221 -4.13 26.82 28.71
C ASP A 221 -5.62 26.63 29.02
N LEU A 222 -6.17 25.43 28.83
CA LEU A 222 -7.55 25.13 29.20
C LEU A 222 -7.78 25.23 30.71
N LEU A 223 -6.86 24.72 31.54
CA LEU A 223 -6.91 24.89 33.00
C LEU A 223 -6.88 26.36 33.40
N ARG A 224 -5.96 27.15 32.84
CA ARG A 224 -5.89 28.60 33.12
C ARG A 224 -7.21 29.31 32.77
N ARG A 225 -7.88 28.92 31.68
CA ARG A 225 -9.19 29.47 31.31
C ARG A 225 -10.28 29.05 32.28
N GLN A 226 -10.25 27.82 32.79
CA GLN A 226 -11.18 27.35 33.83
C GLN A 226 -11.03 28.19 35.11
N ASP A 227 -9.79 28.37 35.59
CA ASP A 227 -9.50 29.16 36.79
C ASP A 227 -9.97 30.61 36.63
N ASN A 228 -9.69 31.23 35.48
CA ASN A 228 -10.13 32.60 35.19
C ASN A 228 -11.66 32.75 35.19
N LEU A 229 -12.39 31.77 34.63
CA LEU A 229 -13.86 31.81 34.65
C LEU A 229 -14.42 31.59 36.05
N LEU A 230 -13.76 30.74 36.85
CA LEU A 230 -14.16 30.47 38.22
C LEU A 230 -13.99 31.73 39.08
N SER A 231 -12.84 32.43 38.99
CA SER A 231 -12.63 33.71 39.66
C SER A 231 -13.62 34.81 39.24
N GLN A 232 -14.08 34.81 37.97
CA GLN A 232 -15.11 35.75 37.51
C GLN A 232 -16.49 35.44 38.11
N ALA A 233 -16.79 34.15 38.34
CA ALA A 233 -18.08 33.72 38.87
C ALA A 233 -18.20 33.84 40.39
N GLU A 234 -17.10 33.91 41.14
CA GLU A 234 -17.08 33.98 42.62
C GLU A 234 -17.88 35.17 43.20
N ASN A 235 -18.00 36.28 42.47
CA ASN A 235 -18.66 37.50 42.94
C ASN A 235 -19.99 37.81 42.22
N ALA A 236 -20.51 36.90 41.41
CA ALA A 236 -21.68 37.12 40.56
C ALA A 236 -22.99 36.53 41.16
N ASP A 237 -24.14 37.13 40.83
CA ASP A 237 -25.45 36.61 41.24
C ASP A 237 -25.71 35.23 40.61
N PRO A 238 -26.01 34.18 41.40
CA PRO A 238 -26.30 32.83 40.91
C PRO A 238 -27.48 32.71 39.94
N THR A 239 -28.39 33.69 39.93
CA THR A 239 -29.62 33.71 39.12
C THR A 239 -29.50 34.52 37.83
N ASP A 240 -28.40 35.26 37.64
CA ASP A 240 -28.13 36.02 36.42
C ASP A 240 -27.96 35.07 35.21
N PRO A 241 -28.68 35.29 34.08
CA PRO A 241 -28.44 34.61 32.81
C PRO A 241 -26.96 34.56 32.38
N PHE A 242 -26.17 35.58 32.71
CA PHE A 242 -24.74 35.61 32.43
C PHE A 242 -23.98 34.53 33.22
N THR A 243 -24.27 34.37 34.52
CA THR A 243 -23.69 33.32 35.38
C THR A 243 -24.04 31.92 34.89
N ARG A 244 -25.22 31.73 34.30
CA ARG A 244 -25.59 30.46 33.64
C ARG A 244 -24.71 30.16 32.43
N GLY A 245 -24.46 31.14 31.56
CA GLY A 245 -23.56 31.01 30.41
C GLY A 245 -22.11 30.72 30.82
N LEU A 246 -21.64 31.31 31.92
CA LEU A 246 -20.32 31.00 32.50
C LEU A 246 -20.21 29.54 32.97
N ARG A 247 -21.25 29.02 33.64
CA ARG A 247 -21.30 27.61 34.07
C ARG A 247 -21.28 26.64 32.89
N GLU A 248 -22.09 26.91 31.85
CA GLU A 248 -22.09 26.11 30.63
C GLU A 248 -20.71 26.11 29.96
N ARG A 249 -20.08 27.28 29.85
CA ARG A 249 -18.73 27.41 29.30
C ARG A 249 -17.68 26.68 30.13
N TYR A 250 -17.76 26.76 31.46
CA TYR A 250 -16.87 26.05 32.37
C TYR A 250 -16.97 24.52 32.18
N ASN A 251 -18.20 24.00 32.07
CA ASN A 251 -18.43 22.58 31.80
C ASN A 251 -17.85 22.15 30.44
N THR A 252 -17.98 22.97 29.39
CA THR A 252 -17.32 22.71 28.10
C THR A 252 -15.80 22.66 28.25
N LEU A 253 -15.19 23.60 28.99
CA LEU A 253 -13.74 23.60 29.20
C LEU A 253 -13.24 22.41 30.01
N ILE A 254 -14.03 21.91 30.97
CA ILE A 254 -13.72 20.65 31.67
C ILE A 254 -13.70 19.50 30.68
N ALA A 255 -14.74 19.39 29.84
CA ALA A 255 -14.82 18.33 28.82
C ALA A 255 -13.65 18.40 27.83
N ASP A 256 -13.33 19.59 27.33
CA ASP A 256 -12.19 19.82 26.43
C ASP A 256 -10.85 19.46 27.10
N HIS A 257 -10.68 19.82 28.38
CA HIS A 257 -9.47 19.49 29.14
C HIS A 257 -9.33 17.98 29.34
N GLN A 258 -10.41 17.29 29.73
CA GLN A 258 -10.42 15.85 29.86
C GLN A 258 -10.10 15.17 28.53
N GLN A 259 -10.67 15.63 27.42
CA GLN A 259 -10.36 15.11 26.09
C GLN A 259 -8.89 15.24 25.73
N VAL A 260 -8.22 16.34 26.10
CA VAL A 260 -6.78 16.53 25.88
C VAL A 260 -5.95 15.60 26.78
N LEU A 261 -6.35 15.39 28.03
CA LEU A 261 -5.69 14.43 28.92
C LEU A 261 -5.82 13.00 28.39
N ASP A 262 -7.00 12.60 27.92
CA ASP A 262 -7.24 11.29 27.32
C ASP A 262 -6.35 11.08 26.07
N GLN A 263 -6.12 12.14 25.27
CA GLN A 263 -5.19 12.09 24.13
C GLN A 263 -3.73 11.88 24.57
N ILE A 264 -3.31 12.47 25.69
CA ILE A 264 -1.96 12.24 26.25
C ILE A 264 -1.85 10.80 26.75
N THR A 265 -2.85 10.31 27.50
CA THR A 265 -2.85 8.93 27.99
C THR A 265 -2.86 7.91 26.84
N ALA A 266 -3.64 8.16 25.78
CA ALA A 266 -3.63 7.33 24.59
C ALA A 266 -2.26 7.32 23.89
N LEU A 267 -1.56 8.46 23.87
CA LEU A 267 -0.20 8.55 23.33
C LEU A 267 0.78 7.70 24.15
N ASP A 268 0.74 7.81 25.48
CA ASP A 268 1.60 7.05 26.40
C ASP A 268 1.29 5.54 26.36
N GLN A 269 0.01 5.15 26.20
CA GLN A 269 -0.39 3.75 25.99
C GLN A 269 0.13 3.20 24.66
N SER A 270 0.03 3.98 23.59
CA SER A 270 0.53 3.57 22.27
C SER A 270 2.05 3.34 22.27
N GLU A 271 2.80 4.05 23.11
CA GLU A 271 4.24 3.81 23.30
C GLU A 271 4.52 2.46 23.97
N SER A 272 3.73 2.12 25.00
CA SER A 272 3.87 0.87 25.74
C SER A 272 3.43 -0.35 24.93
N GLU A 273 2.44 -0.19 24.05
CA GLU A 273 1.86 -1.26 23.23
C GLU A 273 2.51 -1.42 21.85
N SER A 274 3.31 -0.45 21.41
CA SER A 274 4.00 -0.53 20.12
C SER A 274 4.91 -1.76 20.09
N PRO A 275 4.88 -2.58 19.02
CA PRO A 275 5.85 -3.66 18.88
C PRO A 275 7.26 -3.08 18.95
N SER A 276 8.16 -3.80 19.61
CA SER A 276 9.58 -3.42 19.74
C SER A 276 10.09 -2.87 18.41
N ALA A 277 10.71 -1.69 18.45
CA ALA A 277 11.33 -1.10 17.28
C ALA A 277 12.19 -2.16 16.57
N PRO A 278 12.15 -2.21 15.22
CA PRO A 278 12.91 -3.17 14.44
C PRO A 278 14.38 -3.18 14.89
N THR A 279 14.83 -4.35 15.29
CA THR A 279 16.15 -4.56 15.90
C THR A 279 17.18 -4.95 14.86
N ALA A 280 18.46 -4.86 15.20
CA ALA A 280 19.54 -5.32 14.32
C ALA A 280 19.36 -6.80 13.93
N ASP A 281 18.81 -7.63 14.81
CA ASP A 281 18.52 -9.05 14.56
C ASP A 281 17.53 -9.25 13.40
N ASP A 282 16.60 -8.31 13.20
CA ASP A 282 15.63 -8.36 12.10
C ASP A 282 16.26 -8.10 10.73
N LEU A 283 17.47 -7.51 10.71
CA LEU A 283 18.25 -7.30 9.48
C LEU A 283 19.03 -8.55 9.04
N SER A 284 19.07 -9.61 9.84
CA SER A 284 19.79 -10.87 9.51
C SER A 284 19.38 -11.46 8.15
N VAL A 285 18.12 -11.26 7.74
CA VAL A 285 17.60 -11.64 6.41
C VAL A 285 18.38 -10.98 5.27
N VAL A 286 18.85 -9.75 5.46
CA VAL A 286 19.61 -9.00 4.45
C VAL A 286 21.04 -9.55 4.33
N GLU A 287 21.61 -10.08 5.41
CA GLU A 287 22.95 -10.67 5.41
C GLU A 287 23.02 -11.92 4.52
N LEU A 288 21.91 -12.63 4.36
CA LEU A 288 21.80 -13.81 3.49
C LEU A 288 21.83 -13.47 1.99
N LEU A 289 21.64 -12.21 1.61
CA LEU A 289 21.71 -11.79 0.21
C LEU A 289 23.17 -11.63 -0.22
N PRO A 290 23.54 -11.98 -1.47
CA PRO A 290 24.90 -11.77 -1.94
C PRO A 290 25.23 -10.27 -2.02
N HIS A 291 26.51 -9.93 -1.82
CA HIS A 291 27.02 -8.61 -2.14
C HIS A 291 27.27 -8.55 -3.64
N LEU A 292 26.49 -7.71 -4.34
CA LEU A 292 26.56 -7.58 -5.79
C LEU A 292 26.58 -6.10 -6.15
N ALA A 293 27.55 -5.71 -6.97
CA ALA A 293 27.47 -4.48 -7.74
C ALA A 293 26.49 -4.71 -8.91
N MET A 294 25.21 -4.85 -8.58
CA MET A 294 24.16 -5.13 -9.57
C MET A 294 23.70 -3.83 -10.20
N ASN A 295 23.77 -3.75 -11.53
CA ASN A 295 23.12 -2.70 -12.31
C ASN A 295 21.80 -3.23 -12.87
N LEU A 296 20.67 -2.81 -12.29
CA LEU A 296 19.34 -3.23 -12.73
C LEU A 296 19.09 -2.91 -14.19
N ASP A 297 19.67 -1.85 -14.76
CA ASP A 297 19.41 -1.47 -16.15
C ASP A 297 19.92 -2.52 -17.15
N ARG A 298 20.93 -3.30 -16.75
CA ARG A 298 21.54 -4.34 -17.59
C ARG A 298 20.94 -5.73 -17.38
N LEU A 299 20.11 -5.93 -16.35
CA LEU A 299 19.44 -7.20 -16.16
C LEU A 299 18.43 -7.46 -17.29
N PRO A 300 18.34 -8.69 -17.81
CA PRO A 300 17.27 -9.09 -18.71
C PRO A 300 15.89 -8.71 -18.15
N PRO A 301 14.95 -8.21 -18.98
CA PRO A 301 13.65 -7.70 -18.51
C PRO A 301 12.85 -8.69 -17.65
N ASP A 302 12.96 -9.99 -17.94
CA ASP A 302 12.27 -11.03 -17.18
C ASP A 302 12.85 -11.23 -15.78
N LEU A 303 14.18 -11.15 -15.63
CA LEU A 303 14.83 -11.20 -14.32
C LEU A 303 14.50 -9.96 -13.49
N ARG A 304 14.45 -8.77 -14.11
CA ARG A 304 14.00 -7.54 -13.40
C ARG A 304 12.57 -7.66 -12.91
N ALA A 305 11.67 -8.12 -13.79
CA ALA A 305 10.27 -8.29 -13.42
C ALA A 305 10.10 -9.32 -12.29
N ARG A 306 10.93 -10.38 -12.30
CA ARG A 306 10.95 -11.40 -11.24
C ARG A 306 11.47 -10.83 -9.92
N LEU A 307 12.56 -10.08 -9.97
CA LEU A 307 13.13 -9.38 -8.81
C LEU A 307 12.11 -8.43 -8.19
N TYR A 308 11.45 -7.60 -9.01
CA TYR A 308 10.36 -6.71 -8.55
C TYR A 308 9.13 -7.44 -8.01
N GLU A 309 8.92 -8.70 -8.37
CA GLU A 309 7.85 -9.53 -7.80
C GLU A 309 8.27 -10.12 -6.45
N LEU A 310 9.50 -10.63 -6.34
CA LEU A 310 10.05 -11.24 -5.12
C LEU A 310 10.20 -10.23 -3.99
N THR A 311 10.65 -9.01 -4.29
CA THR A 311 10.75 -7.90 -3.33
C THR A 311 9.45 -7.12 -3.15
N LYS A 312 8.34 -7.59 -3.76
CA LYS A 312 7.02 -6.94 -3.76
C LYS A 312 7.06 -5.42 -4.00
N LEU A 313 7.95 -4.96 -4.89
CA LEU A 313 8.21 -3.55 -5.14
C LEU A 313 6.93 -2.72 -5.34
N ARG A 314 6.78 -1.66 -4.53
CA ARG A 314 5.76 -0.62 -4.70
C ARG A 314 6.41 0.75 -4.75
N LEU A 315 5.79 1.65 -5.51
CA LEU A 315 6.23 3.03 -5.64
C LEU A 315 5.07 3.96 -5.30
N HIS A 316 5.27 4.83 -4.32
CA HIS A 316 4.29 5.81 -3.88
C HIS A 316 4.77 7.21 -4.27
N VAL A 317 4.05 7.81 -5.22
CA VAL A 317 4.38 9.13 -5.79
C VAL A 317 3.60 10.20 -5.02
N ALA A 318 4.30 10.94 -4.16
CA ALA A 318 3.73 12.08 -3.42
C ALA A 318 3.97 13.37 -4.21
N HIS A 319 2.89 14.01 -4.65
CA HIS A 319 2.95 15.08 -5.66
C HIS A 319 3.12 16.49 -5.12
N GLU A 320 2.97 16.69 -3.83
CA GLU A 320 3.22 17.97 -3.17
C GLU A 320 4.70 18.18 -2.85
N ALA A 321 5.37 17.12 -2.41
CA ALA A 321 6.77 17.15 -1.99
C ALA A 321 7.76 16.75 -3.10
N ASP A 322 7.29 16.58 -4.34
CA ASP A 322 8.09 16.15 -5.51
C ASP A 322 9.01 14.94 -5.20
N ASN A 323 8.54 14.00 -4.37
CA ASN A 323 9.27 12.81 -3.99
C ASN A 323 8.53 11.54 -4.43
N ALA A 324 9.25 10.42 -4.46
CA ALA A 324 8.64 9.11 -4.45
C ALA A 324 9.26 8.25 -3.37
N MET A 325 8.39 7.52 -2.69
CA MET A 325 8.76 6.49 -1.73
C MET A 325 8.78 5.15 -2.45
N ILE A 326 9.90 4.45 -2.34
CA ILE A 326 10.13 3.12 -2.85
C ILE A 326 9.97 2.16 -1.68
N GLU A 327 9.02 1.23 -1.79
CA GLU A 327 8.80 0.19 -0.80
C GLU A 327 9.29 -1.15 -1.36
N LEU A 328 10.23 -1.76 -0.64
CA LEU A 328 10.77 -3.08 -0.90
C LEU A 328 10.41 -3.97 0.29
N THR A 329 9.70 -5.07 0.04
CA THR A 329 9.33 -6.04 1.06
C THR A 329 10.03 -7.36 0.77
N LEU A 330 10.93 -7.78 1.66
CA LEU A 330 11.64 -9.04 1.57
C LEU A 330 10.85 -10.10 2.37
N PRO A 331 10.22 -11.08 1.70
CA PRO A 331 9.63 -12.22 2.40
C PRO A 331 10.75 -13.14 2.92
N GLY A 332 10.73 -13.48 4.21
CA GLY A 332 11.71 -14.41 4.79
C GLY A 332 11.79 -15.75 4.04
N ASP A 333 10.63 -16.25 3.60
CA ASP A 333 10.46 -17.52 2.88
C ASP A 333 10.99 -17.47 1.43
N GLY A 334 11.24 -16.27 0.88
CA GLY A 334 11.56 -16.05 -0.54
C GLY A 334 13.01 -15.68 -0.84
N ILE A 335 13.88 -15.67 0.19
CA ILE A 335 15.27 -15.23 0.06
C ILE A 335 16.06 -16.09 -0.93
N GLY A 336 15.94 -17.42 -0.88
CA GLY A 336 16.69 -18.30 -1.79
C GLY A 336 16.36 -18.06 -3.27
N ALA A 337 15.10 -17.75 -3.59
CA ALA A 337 14.69 -17.38 -4.94
C ALA A 337 15.25 -16.00 -5.36
N LEU A 338 15.37 -15.07 -4.41
CA LEU A 338 15.97 -13.75 -4.64
C LEU A 338 17.48 -13.87 -4.89
N VAL A 339 18.18 -14.70 -4.11
CA VAL A 339 19.61 -15.02 -4.31
C VAL A 339 19.83 -15.64 -5.69
N ALA A 340 19.05 -16.65 -6.06
CA ALA A 340 19.19 -17.31 -7.36
C ALA A 340 18.98 -16.37 -8.57
N VAL A 341 18.07 -15.40 -8.45
CA VAL A 341 17.87 -14.36 -9.49
C VAL A 341 19.05 -13.38 -9.50
N ALA A 342 19.55 -13.02 -8.33
CA ALA A 342 20.67 -12.08 -8.19
C ALA A 342 21.99 -12.67 -8.72
N GLU A 343 22.25 -13.97 -8.52
CA GLU A 343 23.43 -14.67 -9.05
C GLU A 343 23.42 -14.81 -10.58
N GLN A 344 22.25 -14.73 -11.21
CA GLN A 344 22.12 -14.69 -12.68
C GLN A 344 22.39 -13.30 -13.27
N ALA A 345 22.59 -12.29 -12.42
CA ALA A 345 22.98 -10.97 -12.88
C ALA A 345 24.41 -11.02 -13.46
N PRO A 346 24.68 -10.34 -14.58
CA PRO A 346 26.05 -10.16 -15.04
C PRO A 346 26.86 -9.48 -13.93
N LEU A 347 27.89 -10.17 -13.41
CA LEU A 347 28.81 -9.59 -12.43
C LEU A 347 29.58 -8.45 -13.10
N GLU A 348 29.39 -7.23 -12.60
CA GLU A 348 30.23 -6.10 -12.99
C GLU A 348 31.45 -6.03 -12.06
N ALA A 349 32.58 -5.55 -12.58
CA ALA A 349 33.64 -5.07 -11.71
C ALA A 349 33.04 -4.01 -10.78
N PRO A 350 33.33 -4.02 -9.47
CA PRO A 350 32.81 -2.99 -8.58
C PRO A 350 33.14 -1.63 -9.18
N PRO A 351 32.19 -0.67 -9.18
CA PRO A 351 32.48 0.66 -9.68
C PRO A 351 33.74 1.16 -8.98
N ARG A 352 34.68 1.75 -9.74
CA ARG A 352 35.77 2.52 -9.14
C ARG A 352 35.12 3.48 -8.15
N GLN A 353 35.64 3.53 -6.93
CA GLN A 353 35.24 4.49 -5.91
C GLN A 353 35.49 5.91 -6.44
N GLU A 354 34.61 6.40 -7.29
CA GLU A 354 34.45 7.82 -7.54
C GLU A 354 33.29 8.24 -6.66
N ASP A 355 33.55 9.28 -5.87
CA ASP A 355 32.65 9.91 -4.91
C ASP A 355 31.35 10.41 -5.55
N ALA A 356 30.46 9.48 -5.91
CA ALA A 356 29.03 9.78 -5.89
C ALA A 356 28.68 9.93 -4.41
N GLY A 357 28.77 11.17 -3.92
CA GLY A 357 28.22 11.53 -2.62
C GLY A 357 26.81 10.94 -2.48
N PRO A 358 26.41 10.54 -1.26
CA PRO A 358 25.17 9.81 -1.07
C PRO A 358 24.07 10.57 -1.81
N ALA A 359 23.36 9.89 -2.70
CA ALA A 359 22.06 10.40 -3.11
C ALA A 359 21.33 10.74 -1.81
N ASN A 360 20.59 11.86 -1.76
CA ASN A 360 19.78 12.24 -0.59
C ASN A 360 18.65 11.20 -0.37
N LEU A 361 19.04 9.98 -0.03
CA LEU A 361 18.22 8.80 0.14
C LEU A 361 17.90 8.74 1.63
N GLN A 362 16.67 9.11 1.98
CA GLN A 362 16.18 8.89 3.33
C GLN A 362 15.63 7.47 3.40
N VAL A 363 16.38 6.58 4.04
CA VAL A 363 16.00 5.17 4.22
C VAL A 363 15.34 5.01 5.57
N ASN A 364 14.14 4.43 5.56
CA ASN A 364 13.46 3.95 6.75
C ASN A 364 13.32 2.43 6.64
N VAL A 365 13.48 1.73 7.76
CA VAL A 365 13.37 0.27 7.79
C VAL A 365 12.31 -0.11 8.82
N GLY A 366 11.43 -1.01 8.44
CA GLY A 366 10.35 -1.53 9.26
C GLY A 366 10.30 -3.05 9.17
N VAL A 367 9.77 -3.70 10.20
CA VAL A 367 9.51 -5.14 10.18
C VAL A 367 8.02 -5.35 10.26
N ASN A 368 7.46 -6.01 9.25
CA ASN A 368 6.07 -6.43 9.26
C ASN A 368 6.03 -7.89 9.70
N ALA A 369 5.17 -8.21 10.67
CA ALA A 369 4.72 -9.59 10.80
C ALA A 369 4.11 -10.01 9.46
N ALA A 370 4.46 -11.18 8.91
CA ALA A 370 3.86 -11.67 7.69
C ALA A 370 2.40 -12.07 7.97
N GLY A 371 1.54 -11.07 7.99
CA GLY A 371 0.09 -11.19 8.05
C GLY A 371 -0.48 -10.59 6.77
N ALA A 372 -1.46 -11.26 6.19
CA ALA A 372 -2.20 -10.77 5.02
C ALA A 372 -2.60 -9.28 5.19
N PRO A 373 -2.58 -8.47 4.13
CA PRO A 373 -2.84 -7.05 4.27
C PRO A 373 -4.32 -6.85 4.60
N GLY A 374 -4.56 -6.27 5.77
CA GLY A 374 -5.88 -5.77 6.18
C GLY A 374 -6.47 -6.52 7.37
N THR A 375 -5.98 -6.21 8.57
CA THR A 375 -6.81 -5.98 9.77
C THR A 375 -5.91 -5.44 10.87
N ASN A 376 -6.26 -4.29 11.44
CA ASN A 376 -5.89 -3.98 12.82
C ASN A 376 -6.37 -5.13 13.69
N GLN A 377 -5.48 -5.78 14.47
CA GLN A 377 -5.80 -6.27 15.82
C GLN A 377 -4.59 -6.94 16.51
N THR A 378 -4.30 -6.37 17.68
CA THR A 378 -3.91 -6.96 18.97
C THR A 378 -2.86 -8.10 19.01
N PRO A 379 -1.78 -7.95 19.81
CA PRO A 379 -0.71 -8.93 19.87
C PRO A 379 -1.14 -10.16 20.67
N SER A 380 -1.10 -11.34 20.05
CA SER A 380 -1.08 -12.60 20.78
C SER A 380 0.05 -13.50 20.26
N ALA A 381 0.88 -13.89 21.23
CA ALA A 381 1.94 -14.90 21.27
C ALA A 381 2.43 -15.58 19.97
N ARG A 382 3.67 -15.24 19.62
CA ARG A 382 4.76 -16.18 19.27
C ARG A 382 4.47 -17.25 18.21
N THR A 383 4.48 -16.82 16.95
CA THR A 383 5.07 -17.61 15.85
C THR A 383 5.95 -16.69 15.01
N ARG A 384 7.26 -16.68 15.30
CA ARG A 384 8.30 -15.89 14.61
C ARG A 384 8.62 -16.35 13.17
N THR A 385 7.89 -17.32 12.63
CA THR A 385 8.30 -18.06 11.43
C THR A 385 7.94 -17.41 10.10
N ARG A 386 7.27 -16.25 10.11
CA ARG A 386 7.05 -15.47 8.89
C ARG A 386 7.07 -13.99 9.25
N CYS A 387 8.24 -13.37 9.24
CA CYS A 387 8.36 -11.91 9.23
C CYS A 387 8.80 -11.47 7.84
N GLU A 388 8.25 -10.34 7.37
CA GLU A 388 8.70 -9.69 6.14
C GLU A 388 9.45 -8.42 6.53
N LEU A 389 10.68 -8.28 6.04
CA LEU A 389 11.43 -7.05 6.23
C LEU A 389 10.95 -6.03 5.21
N LEU A 390 10.44 -4.90 5.68
CA LEU A 390 10.04 -3.77 4.85
C LEU A 390 11.16 -2.73 4.87
N VAL A 391 11.76 -2.48 3.72
CA VAL A 391 12.68 -1.36 3.51
C VAL A 391 11.94 -0.31 2.69
N SER A 392 11.77 0.88 3.23
CA SER A 392 11.22 2.02 2.50
C SER A 392 12.28 3.09 2.31
N ALA A 393 12.49 3.51 1.07
CA ALA A 393 13.48 4.52 0.74
C ALA A 393 12.77 5.68 0.04
N THR A 394 12.92 6.89 0.58
CA THR A 394 12.36 8.10 0.00
C THR A 394 13.43 8.81 -0.81
N LEU A 395 13.14 9.03 -2.09
CA LEU A 395 13.99 9.82 -2.99
C LEU A 395 13.24 11.05 -3.48
N GLU A 396 13.94 12.17 -3.50
CA GLU A 396 13.50 13.35 -4.25
C GLU A 396 13.54 13.04 -5.75
N ILE A 397 12.46 13.36 -6.45
CA ILE A 397 12.35 13.15 -7.88
C ILE A 397 12.05 14.48 -8.55
N THR A 398 13.02 14.97 -9.31
CA THR A 398 12.86 16.21 -10.07
C THR A 398 11.73 16.04 -11.11
N ARG A 399 10.62 16.77 -10.89
CA ARG A 399 9.53 16.84 -11.86
C ARG A 399 9.71 18.05 -12.75
N ARG A 400 9.50 17.87 -14.05
CA ARG A 400 9.17 18.99 -14.93
C ARG A 400 7.72 19.39 -14.63
N ARG A 401 7.53 20.42 -13.80
CA ARG A 401 6.22 21.08 -13.68
C ARG A 401 5.86 21.63 -15.07
N ARG A 402 4.72 21.19 -15.62
CA ARG A 402 4.14 21.84 -16.79
C ARG A 402 3.81 23.26 -16.34
N ARG A 403 4.34 24.29 -17.03
CA ARG A 403 3.92 25.68 -16.79
C ARG A 403 2.39 25.69 -16.78
N PRO A 404 1.73 26.33 -15.80
CA PRO A 404 0.28 26.48 -15.85
C PRO A 404 -0.07 27.11 -17.20
N ASP A 405 -1.04 26.51 -17.89
CA ASP A 405 -1.47 26.97 -19.21
C ASP A 405 -1.71 28.48 -19.14
N GLY A 406 -0.93 29.22 -19.93
CA GLY A 406 -1.06 30.66 -20.05
C GLY A 406 -2.49 30.98 -20.43
N GLY A 407 -3.12 31.83 -19.61
CA GLY A 407 -4.47 32.34 -19.88
C GLY A 407 -4.56 32.85 -21.31
N ALA A 408 -5.63 32.46 -21.98
CA ALA A 408 -6.05 33.08 -23.22
C ALA A 408 -6.13 34.60 -23.00
N ARG A 409 -5.40 35.35 -23.85
CA ARG A 409 -5.75 36.71 -24.22
C ARG A 409 -6.29 36.66 -25.63
#